data_AF-A0A956M0V1-F1
#
_entry.id   AF-A0A956M0V1-F1
#
_cell.length_a   1.000
_cell.length_b   1.000
_cell.length_c   1.000
_cell.angle_alpha   90.00
_cell.angle_beta   90.00
_cell.angle_gamma   90.00
#
_symmetry.space_group_name_H-M   'P 1'
#
loop_
_entity.id
_entity.type
_entity.pdbx_description
1 polymer ?
#
loop_
_entity_poly.entity_id
_entity_poly.type
_entity_poly.pdbx_seq_one_letter_code
_entity_poly.pdbx_strand_id
1 'polypeptide(L)' 'MLRRYTGLLVLASTLMLVSCKDNATNVPDPGETRPDFTALDVNPNSATHGEMVSPSDYIGSISAYYFGHAT' A
#
# COMPACT_ATOMS: atom_id res chain seq x y z
N MET A 1 42.90 7.45 31.29
CA MET A 1 42.79 6.95 29.91
C MET A 1 41.36 6.98 29.33
N LEU A 2 40.30 7.04 30.15
CA LEU A 2 38.89 6.97 29.71
C LEU A 2 38.39 8.19 28.90
N ARG A 3 39.01 9.37 29.07
CA ARG A 3 38.68 10.63 28.38
C ARG A 3 39.03 10.67 26.89
N ARG A 4 39.91 9.77 26.43
CA ARG A 4 40.33 9.71 25.01
C ARG A 4 39.36 8.91 24.14
N TYR A 5 38.63 7.98 24.75
CA TYR A 5 37.66 7.13 24.07
C TYR A 5 36.26 7.74 24.05
N THR A 6 36.02 8.79 24.84
CA THR A 6 34.72 9.47 24.92
C THR A 6 34.32 10.07 23.57
N GLY A 7 35.27 10.68 22.84
CA GLY A 7 34.99 11.18 21.49
C GLY A 7 34.66 10.08 20.48
N LEU A 8 35.34 8.93 20.60
CA LEU A 8 35.11 7.77 19.72
C LEU A 8 33.75 7.12 20.01
N LEU A 9 33.34 7.08 21.28
CA LEU A 9 32.04 6.57 21.70
C LEU A 9 30.88 7.47 21.25
N VAL A 10 31.05 8.80 21.31
CA VAL A 10 30.07 9.77 20.80
C VAL A 10 29.92 9.65 19.28
N LEU A 11 31.04 9.55 18.55
CA LEU A 11 31.00 9.39 17.09
C LEU A 11 30.31 8.07 16.67
N ALA A 12 30.63 6.96 17.35
CA ALA A 12 30.02 5.67 17.08
C ALA A 12 28.50 5.63 17.38
N SER A 13 28.04 6.36 18.40
CA SER A 13 26.61 6.45 18.72
C SER A 13 25.84 7.36 17.75
N THR A 14 26.46 8.40 17.20
CA THR A 14 25.84 9.22 16.15
C THR A 14 25.69 8.50 14.81
N LEU A 15 26.60 7.58 14.47
CA LEU A 15 26.50 6.79 13.23
C LEU A 15 25.30 5.81 13.22
N MET A 16 24.84 5.37 14.39
CA MET A 16 23.73 4.42 14.50
C MET A 16 22.35 5.06 14.25
N LEU A 17 22.24 6.39 14.31
CA LEU A 17 20.97 7.12 14.16
C LEU A 17 20.62 7.46 12.70
N VAL A 18 21.54 7.24 11.75
CA VAL A 18 21.37 7.59 10.32
C VAL A 18 21.02 6.38 9.45
N SER A 19 20.79 5.20 10.04
CA SER A 19 20.26 4.04 9.30
C SER A 19 18.75 4.15 9.13
N CYS A 20 18.31 5.10 8.30
CA CYS A 20 16.94 5.12 7.80
C CYS A 20 16.91 4.17 6.60
N LYS A 21 16.37 2.96 6.81
CA LYS A 21 16.06 2.06 5.72
C LYS A 21 14.74 2.54 5.12
N ASP A 22 14.78 2.95 3.86
CA ASP A 22 13.58 3.22 3.09
C ASP A 22 12.76 1.93 3.03
N ASN A 23 11.73 1.85 3.87
CA ASN A 23 10.67 0.90 3.65
C ASN A 23 10.07 1.31 2.31
N ALA A 24 10.25 0.49 1.29
CA ALA A 24 9.52 0.62 0.04
C ALA A 24 8.03 0.66 0.41
N THR A 25 7.50 1.86 0.53
CA THR A 25 6.09 2.08 0.71
C THR A 25 5.50 1.64 -0.62
N ASN A 26 4.54 0.71 -0.59
CA ASN A 26 3.69 0.40 -1.74
C ASN A 26 2.81 1.62 -2.02
N VAL A 27 3.41 2.77 -2.31
CA VAL A 27 2.73 3.94 -2.84
C VAL A 27 2.41 3.54 -4.27
N PRO A 28 1.12 3.39 -4.61
CA PRO A 28 0.72 3.13 -5.99
C PRO A 28 1.32 4.24 -6.85
N ASP A 29 2.01 3.86 -7.92
CA ASP A 29 2.53 4.84 -8.88
C ASP A 29 1.32 5.63 -9.41
N PRO A 30 1.33 6.97 -9.38
CA PRO A 30 0.25 7.77 -9.97
C PRO A 30 0.01 7.50 -11.47
N GLY A 31 0.93 6.80 -12.16
CA GLY A 31 0.76 6.28 -13.52
C GLY A 31 0.27 4.83 -13.63
N GLU A 32 0.04 4.12 -12.52
CA GLU A 32 -0.35 2.71 -12.54
C GLU A 32 -1.79 2.56 -13.03
N THR A 33 -1.95 2.03 -14.25
CA THR A 33 -3.27 1.71 -14.79
C THR A 33 -3.82 0.50 -14.05
N ARG A 34 -4.84 0.73 -13.20
CA ARG A 34 -5.54 -0.36 -12.54
C ARG A 34 -6.31 -1.17 -13.60
N PRO A 35 -6.22 -2.51 -13.61
CA PRO A 35 -6.98 -3.31 -14.55
C PRO A 35 -8.48 -3.11 -14.32
N ASP A 36 -9.17 -2.72 -15.38
CA ASP A 36 -10.62 -2.62 -15.39
C ASP A 36 -11.23 -4.00 -15.67
N PHE A 37 -12.34 -4.29 -15.01
CA PHE A 37 -13.10 -5.52 -15.18
C PHE A 37 -14.58 -5.24 -14.92
N THR A 38 -15.44 -6.09 -15.45
CA THR A 38 -16.88 -6.01 -15.20
C THR A 38 -17.36 -7.27 -14.52
N ALA A 39 -18.18 -7.13 -13.48
CA ALA A 39 -18.81 -8.26 -12.78
C ALA A 39 -20.32 -8.01 -12.67
N LEU A 40 -21.11 -9.08 -12.72
CA LEU A 40 -22.54 -9.01 -12.41
C LEU A 40 -22.73 -8.81 -10.91
N ASP A 41 -23.49 -7.80 -10.52
CA ASP A 41 -23.85 -7.59 -9.13
C ASP A 41 -24.93 -8.60 -8.68
N VAL A 42 -24.48 -9.67 -8.02
CA VAL A 42 -25.35 -10.72 -7.50
C VAL A 42 -25.85 -10.45 -6.08
N ASN A 43 -25.51 -9.32 -5.46
CA ASN A 43 -25.96 -9.00 -4.11
C ASN A 43 -27.39 -8.42 -4.12
N PRO A 44 -28.41 -9.14 -3.60
CA PRO A 44 -29.81 -8.68 -3.66
C PRO A 44 -30.10 -7.44 -2.81
N ASN A 45 -29.19 -7.08 -1.89
CA ASN A 45 -29.32 -5.87 -1.07
C ASN A 45 -28.61 -4.66 -1.70
N SER A 46 -28.00 -4.82 -2.87
CA SER A 46 -27.34 -3.74 -3.59
C SER A 46 -28.33 -2.90 -4.37
N ALA A 47 -28.07 -1.60 -4.49
CA ALA A 47 -28.86 -0.71 -5.35
C ALA A 47 -28.69 -1.02 -6.84
N THR A 48 -27.57 -1.64 -7.22
CA THR A 48 -27.21 -2.04 -8.59
C THR A 48 -27.45 -3.53 -8.85
N HIS A 49 -28.30 -4.18 -8.04
CA HIS A 49 -28.52 -5.62 -8.16
C HIS A 49 -28.97 -6.01 -9.58
N GLY A 50 -28.27 -6.98 -10.18
CA GLY A 50 -28.53 -7.46 -11.53
C GLY A 50 -27.87 -6.65 -12.64
N GLU A 51 -27.15 -5.58 -12.32
CA GLU A 51 -26.41 -4.77 -13.29
C GLU A 51 -24.94 -5.23 -13.40
N MET A 52 -24.32 -4.90 -14.53
CA MET A 52 -22.87 -5.05 -14.69
C MET A 52 -22.17 -3.86 -14.04
N VAL A 53 -21.31 -4.13 -13.06
CA VAL A 53 -20.53 -3.10 -12.35
C VAL A 53 -19.04 -3.25 -12.64
N SER A 54 -18.35 -2.12 -12.72
CA SER A 54 -16.91 -2.01 -12.96
C SER A 54 -16.26 -1.08 -11.92
N PRO A 55 -14.96 -1.26 -11.63
CA PRO A 55 -14.19 -0.27 -10.89
C PRO A 55 -14.33 1.18 -11.38
N SER A 56 -14.54 1.37 -12.69
CA SER A 56 -14.73 2.67 -13.32
C SER A 56 -16.03 3.36 -12.92
N ASP A 57 -17.03 2.62 -12.43
CA ASP A 57 -18.28 3.19 -11.90
C ASP A 57 -18.07 3.88 -10.53
N TYR A 58 -16.96 3.57 -9.85
CA TYR A 58 -16.64 4.03 -8.49
C TYR A 58 -15.41 4.96 -8.45
N ILE A 59 -15.09 5.63 -9.55
CA ILE A 59 -13.97 6.59 -9.60
C ILE A 59 -14.11 7.65 -8.49
N GLY A 60 -13.01 7.89 -7.77
CA GLY A 60 -12.99 8.80 -6.61
C GLY A 60 -13.41 8.16 -5.28
N SER A 61 -13.84 6.89 -5.29
CA SER A 61 -14.14 6.12 -4.08
C SER A 61 -12.97 5.22 -3.68
N ILE A 62 -12.85 4.94 -2.38
CA ILE A 62 -11.95 3.89 -1.88
C ILE A 62 -12.66 2.55 -2.06
N SER A 63 -12.11 1.71 -2.95
CA SER A 63 -12.69 0.41 -3.30
C SER A 63 -11.71 -0.73 -3.09
N ALA A 64 -12.20 -1.87 -2.61
CA ALA A 64 -11.44 -3.11 -2.44
C ALA A 64 -12.04 -4.22 -3.32
N TYR A 65 -11.17 -4.99 -3.97
CA TYR A 65 -11.56 -6.12 -4.82
C TYR A 65 -10.80 -7.36 -4.38
N TYR A 66 -11.50 -8.50 -4.29
CA TYR A 66 -10.90 -9.78 -3.89
C TYR A 66 -11.26 -10.84 -4.92
N PHE A 67 -10.23 -11.47 -5.49
CA PHE A 67 -10.38 -12.56 -6.46
C PHE A 67 -9.96 -13.87 -5.79
N GLY A 68 -10.90 -14.80 -5.67
CA GLY A 68 -10.65 -16.14 -5.16
C GLY A 68 -10.62 -17.17 -6.29
N HIS A 69 -9.81 -18.21 -6.12
CA HIS A 69 -9.83 -19.39 -6.97
C HIS A 69 -10.15 -20.61 -6.11
N ALA A 70 -11.16 -21.38 -6.50
CA ALA A 70 -11.48 -22.67 -5.90
C ALA A 70 -11.11 -23.77 -6.90
N THR A 71 -10.13 -24.59 -6.54
CA THR A 71 -9.74 -25.82 -7.25
C THR A 71 -10.43 -27.02 -6.65
#